data_AF-A0A250X6L9-F1
#
_entry.id   AF-A0A250X6L9-F1
#
_cell.length_a   1.000
_cell.length_b   1.000
_cell.length_c   1.000
_cell.angle_alpha   90.00
_cell.angle_beta   90.00
_cell.angle_gamma   90.00
#
_symmetry.space_group_name_H-M   'P 1'
#
loop_
_entity.id
_entity.type
_entity.pdbx_description
1 polymer ?
#
loop_
_entity_poly.entity_id
_entity_poly.type
_entity_poly.pdbx_seq_one_letter_code
_entity_poly.pdbx_strand_id
1 'polypeptide(L)'
;MYSYIVWGNILALVFVVIFFVLQLLTPKKTVTTEPTKLHIGDITTESLQYYCGYDFMKPILVAVRGLVIDVSTRTDLYGPGRELHVYAGKEISRALALGSVRAEDCGSDQLHDLGEKEIQRLEAAFSDLTQLQKLDVVGQVVPLRNLTLEELAKHNGSNCDQFPLYLAIQGVVFNVMKGKDFYGPDGVYPFAGHECARALALMSTEIKDCNANIEGLSSSEMETLRDWKARFSNKYPIVGKIAS
;
A
#
# COMPACT_ATOMS: atom_id res chain seq x y z
N MET A 1 57.48 -26.79 7.82
CA MET A 1 56.01 -26.83 8.01
C MET A 1 55.42 -25.43 8.26
N TYR A 2 56.07 -24.54 9.01
CA TYR A 2 55.60 -23.16 9.26
C TYR A 2 55.50 -22.25 8.02
N SER A 3 56.41 -22.39 7.04
CA SER A 3 56.43 -21.52 5.85
C SER A 3 55.14 -21.64 5.01
N TYR A 4 54.66 -22.86 4.76
CA TYR A 4 53.47 -23.09 3.93
C TYR A 4 52.16 -22.56 4.55
N ILE A 5 52.05 -22.54 5.88
CA ILE A 5 50.87 -22.03 6.60
C ILE A 5 50.81 -20.50 6.49
N VAL A 6 51.97 -19.83 6.60
CA VAL A 6 52.04 -18.36 6.48
C VAL A 6 51.70 -17.92 5.04
N TRP A 7 52.25 -18.60 4.03
CA TRP A 7 51.94 -18.29 2.63
C TRP A 7 50.50 -18.62 2.25
N GLY A 8 49.90 -19.69 2.81
CA GLY A 8 48.49 -20.03 2.63
C GLY A 8 47.54 -18.96 3.19
N ASN A 9 47.83 -18.43 4.38
CA ASN A 9 47.04 -17.36 4.99
C ASN A 9 47.17 -16.03 4.24
N ILE A 10 48.36 -15.72 3.72
CA ILE A 10 48.58 -14.52 2.89
C ILE A 10 47.78 -14.63 1.57
N LEU A 11 47.80 -15.78 0.90
CA LEU A 11 47.03 -16.03 -0.31
C LEU A 11 45.51 -15.94 -0.08
N ALA A 12 45.02 -16.48 1.05
CA ALA A 12 43.61 -16.37 1.43
C ALA A 12 43.19 -14.91 1.69
N LEU A 13 44.01 -14.13 2.39
CA LEU A 13 43.77 -12.70 2.62
C LEU A 13 43.76 -11.91 1.31
N VAL A 14 44.69 -12.19 0.39
CA VAL A 14 44.72 -11.57 -0.94
C VAL A 14 43.47 -11.93 -1.73
N PHE A 15 42.98 -13.18 -1.69
CA PHE A 15 41.73 -13.57 -2.33
C PHE A 15 40.51 -12.87 -1.74
N VAL A 16 40.44 -12.72 -0.41
CA VAL A 16 39.34 -12.00 0.25
C VAL A 16 39.37 -10.52 -0.12
N VAL A 17 40.54 -9.89 -0.11
CA VAL A 17 40.69 -8.48 -0.50
C VAL A 17 40.34 -8.31 -1.98
N ILE A 18 40.82 -9.18 -2.87
CA ILE A 18 40.47 -9.14 -4.30
C ILE A 18 38.97 -9.38 -4.50
N PHE A 19 38.34 -10.31 -3.78
CA PHE A 19 36.91 -10.55 -3.85
C PHE A 19 36.10 -9.31 -3.42
N PHE A 20 36.49 -8.66 -2.32
CA PHE A 20 35.84 -7.42 -1.88
C PHE A 20 36.11 -6.23 -2.81
N VAL A 21 37.33 -6.11 -3.35
CA VAL A 21 37.66 -5.08 -4.36
C VAL A 21 36.89 -5.35 -5.66
N LEU A 22 36.73 -6.60 -6.08
CA LEU A 22 35.89 -6.96 -7.22
C LEU A 22 34.42 -6.67 -6.95
N GLN A 23 33.90 -6.84 -5.74
CA GLN A 23 32.54 -6.42 -5.36
C GLN A 23 32.36 -4.89 -5.39
N LEU A 24 33.42 -4.13 -5.13
CA LEU A 24 33.41 -2.66 -5.23
C LEU A 24 33.59 -2.18 -6.67
N LEU A 25 34.26 -2.96 -7.52
CA LEU A 25 34.48 -2.70 -8.94
C LEU A 25 33.37 -3.27 -9.85
N THR A 26 32.53 -4.19 -9.35
CA THR A 26 31.32 -4.57 -10.07
C THR A 26 30.43 -3.34 -10.11
N PRO A 27 30.09 -2.83 -11.31
CA PRO A 27 29.13 -1.74 -11.39
C PRO A 27 27.86 -2.22 -10.69
N LYS A 28 27.41 -1.49 -9.66
CA LYS A 28 26.06 -1.72 -9.14
C LYS A 28 25.16 -1.72 -10.36
N LYS A 29 24.43 -2.81 -10.58
CA LYS A 29 23.44 -2.88 -11.64
C LYS A 29 22.48 -1.73 -11.38
N THR A 30 22.70 -0.60 -12.05
CA THR A 30 21.77 0.50 -12.06
C THR A 30 20.57 -0.06 -12.77
N VAL A 31 19.58 -0.48 -11.99
CA VAL A 31 18.26 -0.77 -12.51
C VAL A 31 17.80 0.57 -13.08
N THR A 32 17.97 0.74 -14.38
CA THR A 32 17.31 1.80 -15.14
C THR A 32 15.83 1.51 -15.01
N THR A 33 15.22 2.05 -13.97
CA THR A 33 13.77 2.05 -13.84
C THR A 33 13.28 3.10 -14.83
N GLU A 34 12.77 2.65 -15.97
CA GLU A 34 11.72 3.40 -16.68
C GLU A 34 10.74 3.91 -15.60
N PRO A 35 10.34 5.20 -15.62
CA PRO A 35 9.42 5.73 -14.62
C PRO A 35 8.18 4.84 -14.62
N THR A 36 8.10 3.97 -13.63
CA THR A 36 7.07 2.94 -13.61
C THR A 36 5.79 3.68 -13.33
N LYS A 37 4.89 3.69 -14.33
CA LYS A 37 3.56 4.27 -14.22
C LYS A 37 2.95 3.81 -12.90
N LEU A 38 2.40 4.76 -12.12
CA LEU A 38 1.88 4.45 -10.80
C LEU A 38 0.76 3.42 -10.94
N HIS A 39 0.94 2.25 -10.33
CA HIS A 39 -0.07 1.20 -10.26
C HIS A 39 -0.35 0.89 -8.79
N ILE A 40 -1.55 1.27 -8.34
CA ILE A 40 -2.05 1.04 -6.98
C ILE A 40 -2.89 -0.24 -6.94
N GLY A 41 -3.64 -0.52 -8.02
CA GLY A 41 -4.52 -1.67 -8.10
C GLY A 41 -5.81 -1.46 -7.28
N ASP A 42 -6.28 -2.53 -6.65
CA ASP A 42 -7.46 -2.51 -5.80
C ASP A 42 -7.20 -1.73 -4.51
N ILE A 43 -8.06 -0.75 -4.22
CA ILE A 43 -8.03 0.06 -2.99
C ILE A 43 -9.44 0.19 -2.43
N THR A 44 -9.59 0.34 -1.12
CA THR A 44 -10.89 0.65 -0.49
C THR A 44 -11.08 2.15 -0.33
N THR A 45 -12.32 2.61 -0.16
CA THR A 45 -12.61 4.01 0.19
C THR A 45 -11.89 4.44 1.48
N GLU A 46 -11.81 3.55 2.47
CA GLU A 46 -11.06 3.77 3.71
C GLU A 46 -9.56 3.95 3.50
N SER A 47 -8.99 3.32 2.48
CA SER A 47 -7.58 3.48 2.15
C SER A 47 -7.33 4.72 1.30
N LEU A 48 -8.28 5.07 0.45
CA LEU A 48 -8.18 6.22 -0.45
C LEU A 48 -7.97 7.53 0.33
N GLN A 49 -8.55 7.67 1.53
CA GLN A 49 -8.40 8.87 2.36
C GLN A 49 -6.94 9.20 2.73
N TYR A 50 -6.05 8.19 2.73
CA TYR A 50 -4.63 8.38 3.02
C TYR A 50 -3.85 8.98 1.83
N TYR A 51 -4.53 9.27 0.71
CA TYR A 51 -3.98 9.87 -0.51
C TYR A 51 -4.57 11.27 -0.77
N CYS A 52 -4.80 12.02 0.31
CA CYS A 52 -5.37 13.37 0.28
C CYS A 52 -4.34 14.49 0.05
N GLY A 53 -3.05 14.17 -0.10
CA GLY A 53 -1.99 15.15 -0.40
C GLY A 53 -1.35 15.85 0.79
N TYR A 54 -1.69 15.50 2.03
CA TYR A 54 -0.94 15.95 3.22
C TYR A 54 0.40 15.20 3.39
N ASP A 55 0.49 13.97 2.89
CA ASP A 55 1.72 13.19 2.85
C ASP A 55 2.40 13.39 1.49
N PHE A 56 3.51 14.15 1.48
CA PHE A 56 4.26 14.47 0.26
C PHE A 56 4.96 13.25 -0.37
N MET A 57 5.09 12.15 0.37
CA MET A 57 5.66 10.90 -0.15
C MET A 57 4.61 10.07 -0.91
N LYS A 58 3.35 10.51 -0.91
CA LYS A 58 2.24 9.83 -1.57
C LYS A 58 1.68 10.64 -2.73
N PRO A 59 1.16 9.94 -3.74
CA PRO A 59 0.38 10.60 -4.77
C PRO A 59 -0.92 11.15 -4.19
N ILE A 60 -1.45 12.17 -4.83
CA ILE A 60 -2.80 12.67 -4.59
C ILE A 60 -3.74 11.91 -5.51
N LEU A 61 -4.73 11.24 -4.93
CA LEU A 61 -5.66 10.40 -5.69
C LEU A 61 -7.08 10.90 -5.53
N VAL A 62 -7.89 10.68 -6.55
CA VAL A 62 -9.35 10.80 -6.48
C VAL A 62 -9.95 9.54 -7.08
N ALA A 63 -11.12 9.13 -6.62
CA ALA A 63 -11.91 8.14 -7.33
C ALA A 63 -13.02 8.84 -8.10
N VAL A 64 -13.30 8.33 -9.30
CA VAL A 64 -14.45 8.72 -10.13
C VAL A 64 -15.00 7.45 -10.75
N ARG A 65 -16.27 7.15 -10.48
CA ARG A 65 -16.99 5.94 -10.87
C ARG A 65 -16.27 4.66 -10.44
N GLY A 66 -15.69 4.70 -9.24
CA GLY A 66 -14.86 3.62 -8.71
C GLY A 66 -13.51 3.48 -9.40
N LEU A 67 -13.14 4.31 -10.36
CA LEU A 67 -11.80 4.31 -10.96
C LEU A 67 -10.91 5.32 -10.23
N VAL A 68 -9.73 4.90 -9.82
CA VAL A 68 -8.78 5.73 -9.07
C VAL A 68 -7.88 6.45 -10.07
N ILE A 69 -7.88 7.76 -10.02
CA ILE A 69 -7.14 8.65 -10.90
C ILE A 69 -6.04 9.33 -10.09
N ASP A 70 -4.82 9.33 -10.64
CA ASP A 70 -3.71 10.10 -10.09
C ASP A 70 -3.80 11.57 -10.53
N VAL A 71 -4.02 12.44 -9.55
CA VAL A 71 -4.09 13.90 -9.72
C VAL A 71 -2.84 14.62 -9.18
N SER A 72 -1.75 13.88 -8.94
CA SER A 72 -0.49 14.43 -8.40
C SER A 72 0.15 15.47 -9.31
N THR A 73 -0.15 15.44 -10.61
CA THR A 73 0.31 16.49 -11.55
C THR A 73 -0.44 17.80 -11.38
N ARG A 74 -1.58 17.79 -10.68
CA ARG A 74 -2.49 18.92 -10.46
C ARG A 74 -2.53 19.36 -8.99
N THR A 75 -1.36 19.42 -8.34
CA THR A 75 -1.23 19.92 -6.97
C THR A 75 -1.69 21.37 -6.81
N ASP A 76 -1.75 22.13 -7.90
CA ASP A 76 -2.33 23.48 -7.99
C ASP A 76 -3.84 23.49 -7.69
N LEU A 77 -4.54 22.39 -7.96
CA LEU A 77 -5.99 22.26 -7.73
C LEU A 77 -6.35 21.35 -6.55
N TYR A 78 -5.68 20.20 -6.41
CA TYR A 78 -6.05 19.16 -5.44
C TYR A 78 -5.16 19.15 -4.18
N GLY A 79 -4.05 19.90 -4.18
CA GLY A 79 -3.15 20.00 -3.04
C GLY A 79 -3.79 20.64 -1.81
N PRO A 80 -3.22 20.45 -0.61
CA PRO A 80 -3.73 21.08 0.61
C PRO A 80 -3.93 22.59 0.46
N GLY A 81 -5.13 23.06 0.83
CA GLY A 81 -5.50 24.49 0.75
C GLY A 81 -5.88 24.99 -0.65
N ARG A 82 -5.99 24.11 -1.65
CA ARG A 82 -6.46 24.46 -3.00
C ARG A 82 -7.96 24.25 -3.18
N GLU A 83 -8.51 24.80 -4.26
CA GLU A 83 -9.95 24.85 -4.52
C GLU A 83 -10.62 23.46 -4.55
N LEU A 84 -9.96 22.47 -5.15
CA LEU A 84 -10.47 21.11 -5.29
C LEU A 84 -9.88 20.14 -4.27
N HIS A 85 -9.20 20.64 -3.23
CA HIS A 85 -8.61 19.79 -2.19
C HIS A 85 -9.66 18.90 -1.50
N VAL A 86 -10.91 19.35 -1.43
CA VAL A 86 -12.04 18.59 -0.88
C VAL A 86 -12.24 17.22 -1.53
N TYR A 87 -11.78 17.06 -2.78
CA TYR A 87 -11.83 15.83 -3.55
C TYR A 87 -10.69 14.86 -3.24
N ALA A 88 -9.56 15.37 -2.75
CA ALA A 88 -8.36 14.58 -2.57
C ALA A 88 -8.57 13.44 -1.56
N GLY A 89 -8.25 12.22 -1.98
CA GLY A 89 -8.45 10.99 -1.19
C GLY A 89 -9.89 10.53 -1.09
N LYS A 90 -10.80 10.99 -1.96
CA LYS A 90 -12.23 10.64 -1.91
C LYS A 90 -12.77 10.12 -3.23
N GLU A 91 -13.90 9.43 -3.13
CA GLU A 91 -14.79 9.17 -4.26
C GLU A 91 -15.58 10.45 -4.55
N ILE A 92 -15.58 10.95 -5.79
CA ILE A 92 -16.17 12.25 -6.14
C ILE A 92 -17.21 12.17 -7.26
N SER A 93 -17.67 10.98 -7.66
CA SER A 93 -18.67 10.86 -8.74
C SER A 93 -19.91 11.70 -8.47
N ARG A 94 -20.44 11.61 -7.25
CA ARG A 94 -21.63 12.37 -6.86
C ARG A 94 -21.37 13.86 -6.88
N ALA A 95 -20.26 14.31 -6.29
CA ALA A 95 -19.86 15.72 -6.29
C ALA A 95 -19.75 16.29 -7.72
N LEU A 96 -19.13 15.56 -8.64
CA LEU A 96 -19.02 15.95 -10.05
C LEU A 96 -20.38 15.98 -10.76
N ALA A 97 -21.24 14.99 -10.51
CA ALA A 97 -22.59 14.94 -11.08
C ALA A 97 -23.44 16.15 -10.63
N LEU A 98 -23.32 16.56 -9.37
CA LEU A 98 -24.00 17.72 -8.79
C LEU A 98 -23.32 19.05 -9.14
N GLY A 99 -22.06 19.04 -9.58
CA GLY A 99 -21.24 20.25 -9.74
C GLY A 99 -20.92 20.93 -8.40
N SER A 100 -20.79 20.15 -7.33
CA SER A 100 -20.63 20.61 -5.95
C SER A 100 -19.20 20.41 -5.45
N VAL A 101 -18.65 21.40 -4.76
CA VAL A 101 -17.34 21.34 -4.08
C VAL A 101 -17.49 21.16 -2.56
N ARG A 102 -18.61 20.57 -2.11
CA ARG A 102 -18.88 20.32 -0.69
C ARG A 102 -18.34 18.96 -0.25
N ALA A 103 -17.80 18.91 0.97
CA ALA A 103 -17.25 17.68 1.53
C ALA A 103 -18.30 16.57 1.73
N GLU A 104 -19.57 16.96 1.94
CA GLU A 104 -20.72 16.06 2.14
C GLU A 104 -21.12 15.31 0.86
N ASP A 105 -20.87 15.91 -0.30
CA ASP A 105 -21.18 15.31 -1.60
C ASP A 105 -20.06 14.38 -2.09
N CYS A 106 -18.97 14.29 -1.33
CA CYS A 106 -17.82 13.43 -1.59
C CYS A 106 -17.86 12.18 -0.70
N GLY A 107 -17.31 11.06 -1.20
CA GLY A 107 -17.18 9.79 -0.50
C GLY A 107 -18.22 8.73 -0.91
N SER A 108 -19.05 9.01 -1.91
CA SER A 108 -20.10 8.10 -2.38
C SER A 108 -20.17 8.05 -3.90
N ASP A 109 -20.22 6.83 -4.43
CA ASP A 109 -20.50 6.49 -5.83
C ASP A 109 -22.00 6.19 -6.06
N GLN A 110 -22.87 6.53 -5.10
CA GLN A 110 -24.30 6.35 -5.24
C GLN A 110 -24.89 7.42 -6.17
N LEU A 111 -25.31 6.97 -7.35
CA LEU A 111 -25.83 7.82 -8.43
C LEU A 111 -27.28 7.49 -8.82
N HIS A 112 -27.94 6.56 -8.11
CA HIS A 112 -29.26 6.03 -8.46
C HIS A 112 -30.41 7.05 -8.30
N ASP A 113 -30.17 8.10 -7.51
CA ASP A 113 -31.10 9.20 -7.23
C ASP A 113 -30.92 10.39 -8.19
N LEU A 114 -29.96 10.33 -9.12
CA LEU A 114 -29.61 11.42 -10.02
C LEU A 114 -30.31 11.31 -11.38
N GLY A 115 -30.63 12.46 -11.98
CA GLY A 115 -31.24 12.55 -13.30
C GLY A 115 -30.22 12.50 -14.44
N GLU A 116 -30.71 12.44 -15.67
CA GLU A 116 -29.87 12.33 -16.87
C GLU A 116 -28.88 13.49 -17.02
N LYS A 117 -29.27 14.71 -16.61
CA LYS A 117 -28.41 15.90 -16.70
C LYS A 117 -27.22 15.81 -15.76
N GLU A 118 -27.44 15.35 -14.53
CA GLU A 118 -26.36 15.14 -13.56
C GLU A 118 -25.41 14.04 -14.03
N ILE A 119 -25.94 12.93 -14.57
CA ILE A 119 -25.12 11.85 -15.13
C ILE A 119 -24.29 12.34 -16.33
N GLN A 120 -24.88 13.13 -17.25
CA GLN A 120 -24.14 13.72 -18.36
C GLN A 120 -23.00 14.61 -17.89
N ARG A 121 -23.21 15.40 -16.82
CA ARG A 121 -22.16 16.23 -16.22
C ARG A 121 -21.01 15.37 -15.67
N LEU A 122 -21.33 14.28 -14.98
CA LEU A 122 -20.33 13.32 -14.48
C LEU A 122 -19.52 12.71 -15.63
N GLU A 123 -20.18 12.23 -16.68
CA GLU A 123 -19.50 11.62 -17.84
C GLU A 123 -18.58 12.62 -18.55
N ALA A 124 -19.03 13.86 -18.73
CA ALA A 124 -18.21 14.94 -19.27
C ALA A 124 -16.98 15.22 -18.38
N ALA A 125 -17.18 15.36 -17.06
CA ALA A 125 -16.08 15.58 -16.13
C ALA A 125 -15.07 14.42 -16.11
N PHE A 126 -15.54 13.18 -16.16
CA PHE A 126 -14.68 11.99 -16.22
C PHE A 126 -13.88 11.95 -17.54
N SER A 127 -14.52 12.27 -18.67
CA SER A 127 -13.87 12.40 -19.97
C SER A 127 -12.80 13.49 -19.95
N ASP A 128 -13.08 14.63 -19.33
CA ASP A 128 -12.13 15.75 -19.22
C ASP A 128 -10.89 15.35 -18.41
N LEU A 129 -11.05 14.64 -17.29
CA LEU A 129 -9.94 14.17 -16.47
C LEU A 129 -9.05 13.16 -17.21
N THR A 130 -9.66 12.20 -17.91
CA THR A 130 -8.94 11.08 -18.53
C THR A 130 -8.44 11.38 -19.94
N GLN A 131 -9.19 12.14 -20.74
CA GLN A 131 -8.85 12.38 -22.16
C GLN A 131 -8.21 13.75 -22.39
N LEU A 132 -8.78 14.82 -21.82
CA LEU A 132 -8.25 16.18 -22.04
C LEU A 132 -7.04 16.45 -21.16
N GLN A 133 -7.16 16.18 -19.86
CA GLN A 133 -6.08 16.36 -18.89
C GLN A 133 -5.09 15.19 -18.90
N LYS A 134 -5.46 14.07 -19.52
CA LYS A 134 -4.62 12.86 -19.67
C LYS A 134 -4.10 12.34 -18.32
N LEU A 135 -4.94 12.42 -17.29
CA LEU A 135 -4.61 11.88 -15.99
C LEU A 135 -4.69 10.36 -16.02
N ASP A 136 -3.79 9.72 -15.27
CA ASP A 136 -3.65 8.28 -15.29
C ASP A 136 -4.65 7.61 -14.35
N VAL A 137 -5.36 6.60 -14.86
CA VAL A 137 -6.10 5.66 -14.02
C VAL A 137 -5.10 4.66 -13.45
N VAL A 138 -4.97 4.65 -12.12
CA VAL A 138 -3.94 3.90 -11.39
C VAL A 138 -4.50 2.74 -10.57
N GLY A 139 -5.82 2.60 -10.51
CA GLY A 139 -6.47 1.55 -9.74
C GLY A 139 -7.99 1.63 -9.79
N GLN A 140 -8.62 0.85 -8.92
CA GLN A 140 -10.07 0.84 -8.75
C GLN A 140 -10.44 0.73 -7.27
N VAL A 141 -11.54 1.39 -6.90
CA VAL A 141 -12.16 1.28 -5.60
C VAL A 141 -12.95 -0.02 -5.55
N VAL A 142 -12.62 -0.87 -4.59
CA VAL A 142 -13.32 -2.14 -4.34
C VAL A 142 -13.97 -2.13 -2.96
N PRO A 143 -15.10 -2.84 -2.79
CA PRO A 143 -15.69 -3.01 -1.47
C PRO A 143 -14.74 -3.76 -0.53
N LEU A 144 -14.85 -3.47 0.76
CA LEU A 144 -14.14 -4.20 1.81
C LEU A 144 -14.50 -5.69 1.74
N ARG A 145 -13.48 -6.54 1.61
CA ARG A 145 -13.65 -7.99 1.64
C ARG A 145 -13.82 -8.47 3.07
N ASN A 146 -14.70 -9.42 3.29
CA ASN A 146 -14.76 -10.18 4.54
C ASN A 146 -13.97 -11.47 4.32
N LEU A 147 -12.86 -11.65 5.03
CA LEU A 147 -12.02 -12.84 4.93
C LEU A 147 -12.10 -13.63 6.23
N THR A 148 -12.19 -14.95 6.13
CA THR A 148 -11.85 -15.84 7.26
C THR A 148 -10.33 -15.91 7.45
N LEU A 149 -9.88 -16.39 8.60
CA LEU A 149 -8.45 -16.65 8.82
C LEU A 149 -7.90 -17.72 7.84
N GLU A 150 -8.72 -18.70 7.46
CA GLU A 150 -8.35 -19.72 6.47
C GLU A 150 -8.19 -19.14 5.06
N GLU A 151 -9.05 -18.19 4.68
CA GLU A 151 -8.89 -17.47 3.41
C GLU A 151 -7.69 -16.55 3.45
N LEU A 152 -7.46 -15.83 4.55
CA LEU A 152 -6.26 -15.02 4.74
C LEU A 152 -4.99 -15.87 4.55
N ALA A 153 -4.93 -17.07 5.14
CA ALA A 153 -3.77 -17.96 5.05
C ALA A 153 -3.36 -18.32 3.61
N LYS A 154 -4.29 -18.26 2.65
CA LYS A 154 -3.99 -18.49 1.21
C LYS A 154 -3.16 -17.36 0.61
N HIS A 155 -3.12 -16.19 1.24
CA HIS A 155 -2.39 -14.99 0.83
C HIS A 155 -0.99 -14.89 1.47
N ASN A 156 -0.35 -16.02 1.77
CA ASN A 156 0.97 -16.12 2.39
C ASN A 156 2.15 -15.81 1.46
N GLY A 157 1.90 -15.64 0.16
CA GLY A 157 2.91 -15.34 -0.84
C GLY A 157 3.60 -16.55 -1.47
N SER A 158 3.19 -17.78 -1.16
CA SER A 158 3.70 -18.98 -1.84
C SER A 158 3.31 -19.02 -3.34
N ASN A 159 2.17 -18.44 -3.71
CA ASN A 159 1.69 -18.33 -5.09
C ASN A 159 1.37 -16.87 -5.45
N CYS A 160 2.39 -16.00 -5.42
CA CYS A 160 2.23 -14.56 -5.65
C CYS A 160 1.71 -14.20 -7.05
N ASP A 161 1.80 -15.11 -8.02
CA ASP A 161 1.30 -14.92 -9.38
C ASP A 161 -0.23 -15.06 -9.46
N GLN A 162 -0.86 -15.72 -8.48
CA GLN A 162 -2.31 -15.95 -8.42
C GLN A 162 -2.97 -15.16 -7.30
N PHE A 163 -2.27 -14.99 -6.17
CA PHE A 163 -2.80 -14.33 -4.98
C PHE A 163 -1.88 -13.19 -4.52
N PRO A 164 -2.42 -11.98 -4.31
CA PRO A 164 -1.68 -10.91 -3.66
C PRO A 164 -1.34 -11.28 -2.21
N LEU A 165 -0.27 -10.70 -1.66
CA LEU A 165 0.13 -10.94 -0.26
C LEU A 165 -0.69 -10.07 0.68
N TYR A 166 -1.36 -10.72 1.63
CA TYR A 166 -2.17 -10.04 2.66
C TYR A 166 -1.66 -10.37 4.05
N LEU A 167 -1.82 -9.44 4.99
CA LEU A 167 -1.74 -9.72 6.42
C LEU A 167 -2.82 -8.95 7.15
N ALA A 168 -3.17 -9.39 8.35
CA ALA A 168 -4.16 -8.72 9.17
C ALA A 168 -3.54 -8.13 10.45
N ILE A 169 -4.05 -6.98 10.88
CA ILE A 169 -3.70 -6.35 12.17
C ILE A 169 -4.99 -5.92 12.86
N GLN A 170 -5.29 -6.58 13.97
CA GLN A 170 -6.54 -6.39 14.72
C GLN A 170 -7.76 -6.51 13.80
N GLY A 171 -7.78 -7.56 12.99
CA GLY A 171 -8.88 -7.86 12.08
C GLY A 171 -8.97 -6.95 10.85
N VAL A 172 -8.06 -6.00 10.65
CA VAL A 172 -7.99 -5.19 9.41
C VAL A 172 -6.99 -5.83 8.46
N VAL A 173 -7.40 -6.12 7.22
CA VAL A 173 -6.59 -6.82 6.21
C VAL A 173 -5.92 -5.83 5.27
N PHE A 174 -4.60 -5.89 5.17
CA PHE A 174 -3.75 -5.02 4.35
C PHE A 174 -3.15 -5.77 3.17
N ASN A 175 -3.10 -5.12 2.00
CA ASN A 175 -2.35 -5.57 0.85
C ASN A 175 -0.88 -5.15 0.95
N VAL A 176 -0.03 -6.12 1.30
CA VAL A 176 1.39 -5.92 1.53
C VAL A 176 2.25 -6.39 0.36
N MET A 177 1.69 -6.52 -0.84
CA MET A 177 2.43 -6.91 -2.05
C MET A 177 3.66 -6.02 -2.30
N LYS A 178 3.57 -4.71 -2.05
CA LYS A 178 4.71 -3.77 -2.14
C LYS A 178 5.83 -4.05 -1.13
N GLY A 179 5.54 -4.83 -0.08
CA GLY A 179 6.48 -5.27 0.94
C GLY A 179 6.79 -6.76 0.87
N LYS A 180 6.65 -7.41 -0.30
CA LYS A 180 6.87 -8.85 -0.48
C LYS A 180 8.21 -9.32 0.08
N ASP A 181 9.28 -8.55 -0.12
CA ASP A 181 10.63 -8.91 0.37
C ASP A 181 10.75 -8.92 1.90
N PHE A 182 9.81 -8.27 2.61
CA PHE A 182 9.77 -8.24 4.07
C PHE A 182 8.76 -9.25 4.62
N TYR A 183 7.58 -9.32 4.00
CA TYR A 183 6.44 -10.07 4.55
C TYR A 183 6.17 -11.42 3.92
N GLY A 184 6.75 -11.68 2.76
CA GLY A 184 6.65 -12.96 2.07
C GLY A 184 7.37 -14.09 2.82
N PRO A 185 7.30 -15.32 2.29
CA PRO A 185 7.81 -16.51 2.96
C PRO A 185 9.31 -16.46 3.24
N ASP A 186 10.08 -15.77 2.38
CA ASP A 186 11.53 -15.60 2.51
C ASP A 186 11.92 -14.28 3.19
N GLY A 187 10.95 -13.51 3.69
CA GLY A 187 11.16 -12.20 4.29
C GLY A 187 11.59 -12.28 5.76
N VAL A 188 12.06 -11.15 6.30
CA VAL A 188 12.45 -11.03 7.73
C VAL A 188 11.24 -11.17 8.67
N TYR A 189 10.05 -10.82 8.19
CA TYR A 189 8.79 -10.88 8.94
C TYR A 189 7.78 -11.72 8.14
N PRO A 190 7.91 -13.05 8.06
CA PRO A 190 7.08 -13.92 7.21
C PRO A 190 5.63 -14.02 7.72
N PHE A 191 4.94 -12.89 7.68
CA PHE A 191 3.67 -12.58 8.33
C PHE A 191 2.51 -12.58 7.34
N ALA A 192 2.81 -12.61 6.03
CA ALA A 192 1.79 -12.77 5.02
C ALA A 192 0.97 -14.04 5.30
N GLY A 193 -0.35 -13.93 5.19
CA GLY A 193 -1.31 -14.97 5.51
C GLY A 193 -1.75 -15.04 6.97
N HIS A 194 -1.23 -14.18 7.84
CA HIS A 194 -1.51 -14.23 9.28
C HIS A 194 -2.14 -12.96 9.83
N GLU A 195 -2.89 -13.12 10.93
CA GLU A 195 -3.22 -12.04 11.84
C GLU A 195 -2.02 -11.79 12.76
N CYS A 196 -1.55 -10.55 12.84
CA CYS A 196 -0.23 -10.21 13.36
C CYS A 196 -0.29 -9.26 14.56
N ALA A 197 -1.48 -8.96 15.10
CA ALA A 197 -1.63 -8.02 16.22
C ALA A 197 -0.69 -8.33 17.39
N ARG A 198 -0.65 -9.58 17.85
CA ARG A 198 0.21 -9.94 18.98
C ARG A 198 1.70 -9.85 18.66
N ALA A 199 2.13 -10.39 17.52
CA ALA A 199 3.53 -10.32 17.08
C ALA A 199 4.02 -8.86 17.01
N LEU A 200 3.20 -7.95 16.45
CA LEU A 200 3.54 -6.54 16.35
C LEU A 200 3.57 -5.83 17.71
N ALA A 201 2.63 -6.16 18.61
CA ALA A 201 2.60 -5.62 19.97
C ALA A 201 3.88 -5.98 20.76
N LEU A 202 4.33 -7.23 20.62
CA LEU A 202 5.51 -7.77 21.28
C LEU A 202 6.82 -7.42 20.56
N MET A 203 6.75 -6.78 19.39
CA MET A 203 7.89 -6.59 18.47
C MET A 203 8.59 -7.91 18.10
N SER A 204 7.83 -9.00 18.08
CA SER A 204 8.32 -10.33 17.71
C SER A 204 8.41 -10.48 16.20
N THR A 205 9.35 -11.30 15.74
CA THR A 205 9.48 -11.75 14.34
C THR A 205 9.02 -13.19 14.14
N GLU A 206 8.55 -13.84 15.21
CA GLU A 206 8.24 -15.26 15.22
C GLU A 206 6.78 -15.52 14.78
N ILE A 207 6.57 -16.43 13.83
CA ILE A 207 5.23 -16.77 13.31
C ILE A 207 4.29 -17.27 14.42
N LYS A 208 4.83 -17.95 15.44
CA LYS A 208 4.02 -18.44 16.58
C LYS A 208 3.31 -17.32 17.35
N ASP A 209 3.85 -16.10 17.29
CA ASP A 209 3.26 -14.93 17.94
C ASP A 209 2.23 -14.22 17.02
N CYS A 210 2.09 -14.64 15.76
CA CYS A 210 1.09 -14.11 14.85
C CYS A 210 -0.30 -14.68 15.17
N ASN A 211 -1.06 -13.94 15.96
CA ASN A 211 -2.47 -14.19 16.22
C ASN A 211 -3.19 -12.91 16.70
N ALA A 212 -4.51 -13.02 16.86
CA ALA A 212 -5.38 -11.92 17.29
C ALA A 212 -5.37 -11.66 18.81
N ASN A 213 -4.69 -12.49 19.61
CA ASN A 213 -4.83 -12.46 21.06
C ASN A 213 -4.06 -11.28 21.70
N ILE A 214 -4.82 -10.31 22.18
CA ILE A 214 -4.32 -9.13 22.88
C ILE A 214 -4.35 -9.26 24.41
N GLU A 215 -4.81 -10.40 24.95
CA GLU A 215 -4.81 -10.62 26.40
C GLU A 215 -3.39 -10.66 26.95
N GLY A 216 -3.23 -10.08 28.15
CA GLY A 216 -1.96 -10.00 28.86
C GLY A 216 -0.96 -8.97 28.32
N LEU A 217 -1.31 -8.21 27.27
CA LEU A 217 -0.48 -7.11 26.79
C LEU A 217 -0.54 -5.93 27.77
N SER A 218 0.63 -5.37 28.07
CA SER A 218 0.81 -4.14 28.82
C SER A 218 0.31 -2.91 28.03
N SER A 219 0.14 -1.79 28.71
CA SER A 219 -0.23 -0.52 28.07
C SER A 219 0.78 -0.09 27.01
N SER A 220 2.08 -0.32 27.23
CA SER A 220 3.13 0.01 26.27
C SER A 220 3.07 -0.87 25.03
N GLU A 221 2.80 -2.18 25.16
CA GLU A 221 2.66 -3.09 24.02
C GLU A 221 1.41 -2.78 23.21
N MET A 222 0.31 -2.38 23.87
CA MET A 222 -0.91 -1.91 23.21
C MET A 222 -0.68 -0.60 22.45
N GLU A 223 0.15 0.30 22.96
CA GLU A 223 0.55 1.52 22.25
C GLU A 223 1.42 1.19 21.03
N THR A 224 2.41 0.31 21.18
CA THR A 224 3.22 -0.21 20.07
C THR A 224 2.36 -0.81 18.96
N LEU A 225 1.34 -1.62 19.31
CA LEU A 225 0.40 -2.18 18.35
C LEU A 225 -0.40 -1.09 17.61
N ARG A 226 -0.87 -0.07 18.34
CA ARG A 226 -1.61 1.05 17.74
C ARG A 226 -0.74 1.79 16.73
N ASP A 227 0.52 2.05 17.07
CA ASP A 227 1.48 2.70 16.19
C ASP A 227 1.77 1.87 14.94
N TRP A 228 1.95 0.56 15.09
CA TRP A 228 2.10 -0.34 13.96
C TRP A 228 0.88 -0.31 13.05
N LYS A 229 -0.32 -0.44 13.61
CA LYS A 229 -1.56 -0.37 12.83
C LYS A 229 -1.66 0.94 12.05
N ALA A 230 -1.34 2.08 12.68
CA ALA A 230 -1.33 3.38 12.01
C ALA A 230 -0.30 3.45 10.87
N ARG A 231 0.93 2.94 11.10
CA ARG A 231 1.97 2.86 10.05
C ARG A 231 1.54 2.00 8.88
N PHE A 232 0.89 0.87 9.14
CA PHE A 232 0.37 -0.02 8.11
C PHE A 232 -0.75 0.62 7.30
N SER A 233 -1.73 1.25 7.96
CA SER A 233 -2.79 1.99 7.27
C SER A 233 -2.27 3.14 6.42
N ASN A 234 -1.18 3.79 6.85
CA ASN A 234 -0.54 4.78 6.00
C ASN A 234 0.19 4.13 4.82
N LYS A 235 0.87 3.00 5.00
CA LYS A 235 1.77 2.46 3.97
C LYS A 235 1.10 1.53 2.95
N TYR A 236 0.10 0.76 3.38
CA TYR A 236 -0.49 -0.34 2.62
C TYR A 236 -2.00 -0.16 2.46
N PRO A 237 -2.56 -0.44 1.28
CA PRO A 237 -4.01 -0.43 1.08
C PRO A 237 -4.70 -1.46 2.00
N ILE A 238 -5.72 -1.02 2.74
CA ILE A 238 -6.71 -1.87 3.40
C ILE A 238 -7.60 -2.46 2.31
N VAL A 239 -7.74 -3.79 2.29
CA VAL A 239 -8.53 -4.52 1.29
C VAL A 239 -9.68 -5.31 1.91
N GLY A 240 -9.75 -5.38 3.23
CA GLY A 240 -10.81 -6.11 3.91
C GLY A 240 -10.68 -6.12 5.42
N LYS A 241 -11.50 -6.98 6.02
CA LYS A 241 -11.50 -7.28 7.45
C LYS A 241 -11.67 -8.78 7.69
N ILE A 242 -11.25 -9.24 8.86
CA ILE A 242 -11.49 -10.61 9.28
C ILE A 242 -12.94 -10.76 9.72
N ALA A 243 -13.64 -11.71 9.12
CA ALA A 243 -14.99 -12.10 9.50
C ALA A 243 -14.93 -12.80 10.86
N SER A 244 -15.68 -12.27 11.82
CA SER A 244 -15.89 -12.84 13.15
C SER A 244 -16.80 -14.06 13.13
#